data_AF-N6YKZ9-F1
#
_entry.id   AF-N6YKZ9-F1
#
_cell.length_a   1.000
_cell.length_b   1.000
_cell.length_c   1.000
_cell.angle_alpha   90.00
_cell.angle_beta   90.00
_cell.angle_gamma   90.00
#
_symmetry.space_group_name_H-M   'P 1'
#
loop_
_entity.id
_entity.type
_entity.pdbx_description
1 polymer ?
#
loop_
_entity_poly.entity_id
_entity_poly.type
_entity_poly.pdbx_seq_one_letter_code
_entity_poly.pdbx_strand_id
1 'polypeptide(L)'
;MGVRLDGKGVLGSAAPGSAIRSGGRGGAGRALRRGLAAVGLLAVLAGCENSATAYMIEGNQHALILVREQKFFWDDELRQAVVVSRLPACQKRVRIHPGSTTLVEMKVYAAGDGLWALHQGARWYLAGTEECRLQDWDNPGDRPPGVLLGSFALKDGEPAFVPAPAAK
;
A
#
# COMPACT_ATOMS: atom_id res chain seq x y z
N MET A 1 -28.90 -85.32 52.76
CA MET A 1 -27.46 -85.36 53.08
C MET A 1 -26.67 -85.35 51.79
N GLY A 2 -25.58 -84.59 51.72
CA GLY A 2 -24.61 -84.65 50.62
C GLY A 2 -24.38 -83.31 49.91
N VAL A 3 -23.42 -82.55 50.42
CA VAL A 3 -22.96 -81.25 49.93
C VAL A 3 -21.71 -81.46 49.06
N ARG A 4 -21.70 -80.80 47.89
CA ARG A 4 -20.60 -80.27 47.05
C ARG A 4 -19.42 -81.19 46.66
N LEU A 5 -18.90 -81.00 45.44
CA LEU A 5 -17.72 -80.15 45.21
C LEU A 5 -17.42 -79.91 43.71
N ASP A 6 -16.95 -78.70 43.49
CA ASP A 6 -16.44 -78.01 42.30
C ASP A 6 -15.39 -78.76 41.46
N GLY A 7 -15.27 -78.36 40.18
CA GLY A 7 -14.01 -78.49 39.46
C GLY A 7 -14.03 -78.21 37.95
N LYS A 8 -13.49 -77.05 37.56
CA LYS A 8 -12.73 -76.72 36.31
C LYS A 8 -13.42 -77.03 34.97
N GLY A 9 -13.53 -76.13 34.00
CA GLY A 9 -12.66 -75.04 33.58
C GLY A 9 -12.62 -75.03 32.04
N VAL A 10 -12.03 -73.96 31.49
CA VAL A 10 -11.71 -73.72 30.06
C VAL A 10 -12.80 -73.03 29.24
N LEU A 11 -12.61 -71.71 29.17
CA LEU A 11 -13.19 -70.77 28.23
C LEU A 11 -12.57 -70.99 26.84
N GLY A 12 -13.36 -71.47 25.89
CA GLY A 12 -12.97 -71.67 24.49
C GLY A 12 -13.27 -70.43 23.64
N SER A 13 -12.19 -69.89 23.06
CA SER A 13 -12.12 -68.72 22.18
C SER A 13 -13.02 -68.82 20.93
N ALA A 14 -13.87 -67.82 20.71
CA ALA A 14 -14.50 -67.56 19.42
C ALA A 14 -13.94 -66.25 18.84
N ALA A 15 -13.36 -66.36 17.65
CA ALA A 15 -12.65 -65.29 16.96
C ALA A 15 -13.56 -64.08 16.61
N PRO A 16 -13.04 -62.84 16.66
CA PRO A 16 -13.74 -61.69 16.10
C PRO A 16 -13.54 -61.63 14.58
N GLY A 17 -14.63 -61.36 13.86
CA GLY A 17 -14.61 -61.02 12.44
C GLY A 17 -13.75 -59.78 12.19
N SER A 18 -12.85 -59.90 11.21
CA SER A 18 -11.98 -58.82 10.77
C SER A 18 -12.79 -57.75 10.04
N ALA A 19 -13.15 -56.67 10.73
CA ALA A 19 -13.64 -55.46 10.09
C ALA A 19 -12.43 -54.63 9.62
N ILE A 20 -12.17 -54.67 8.31
CA ILE A 20 -11.19 -53.80 7.66
C ILE A 20 -11.67 -52.34 7.81
N ARG A 21 -11.11 -51.59 8.76
CA ARG A 21 -11.22 -50.13 8.78
C ARG A 21 -10.37 -49.59 7.63
N SER A 22 -11.03 -49.12 6.57
CA SER A 22 -10.37 -48.28 5.58
C SER A 22 -9.93 -46.97 6.25
N GLY A 23 -8.63 -46.83 6.50
CA GLY A 23 -8.02 -45.56 6.90
C GLY A 23 -8.09 -44.56 5.75
N GLY A 24 -9.03 -43.62 5.82
CA GLY A 24 -9.16 -42.53 4.88
C GLY A 24 -8.37 -41.29 5.32
N ARG A 25 -7.18 -41.11 4.77
CA ARG A 25 -6.29 -39.93 4.89
C ARG A 25 -6.93 -38.67 4.28
N GLY A 26 -8.04 -38.16 4.85
CA GLY A 26 -8.81 -37.04 4.27
C GLY A 26 -8.59 -35.66 4.91
N GLY A 27 -8.07 -35.60 6.14
CA GLY A 27 -8.02 -34.35 6.93
C GLY A 27 -6.83 -33.45 6.61
N ALA A 28 -5.62 -34.02 6.55
CA ALA A 28 -4.38 -33.25 6.43
C ALA A 28 -4.26 -32.51 5.08
N GLY A 29 -4.64 -33.15 3.97
CA GLY A 29 -4.58 -32.53 2.64
C GLY A 29 -5.60 -31.39 2.45
N ARG A 30 -6.76 -31.45 3.12
CA ARG A 30 -7.78 -30.40 3.09
C ARG A 30 -7.40 -29.20 3.95
N ALA A 31 -6.78 -29.44 5.11
CA ALA A 31 -6.23 -28.38 5.95
C ALA A 31 -5.06 -27.66 5.28
N LEU A 32 -4.13 -28.39 4.65
CA LEU A 32 -2.99 -27.82 3.93
C LEU A 32 -3.42 -26.99 2.71
N ARG A 33 -4.39 -27.47 1.91
CA ARG A 33 -4.97 -26.71 0.79
C ARG A 33 -5.68 -25.44 1.24
N ARG A 34 -6.38 -25.46 2.38
CA ARG A 34 -7.02 -24.28 2.97
C ARG A 34 -5.99 -23.27 3.48
N GLY A 35 -4.91 -23.75 4.10
CA GLY A 35 -3.79 -22.90 4.53
C GLY A 35 -3.11 -22.21 3.36
N LEU A 36 -2.78 -22.95 2.30
CA LEU A 36 -2.20 -22.39 1.07
C LEU A 36 -3.11 -21.37 0.38
N ALA A 37 -4.42 -21.63 0.33
CA ALA A 37 -5.38 -20.68 -0.21
C ALA A 37 -5.46 -19.39 0.63
N ALA A 38 -5.43 -19.50 1.96
CA ALA A 38 -5.42 -18.34 2.85
C ALA A 38 -4.12 -17.53 2.73
N VAL A 39 -2.96 -18.19 2.64
CA VAL A 39 -1.67 -17.53 2.44
C VAL A 39 -1.60 -16.85 1.07
N GLY A 40 -2.07 -17.51 0.01
CA GLY A 40 -2.16 -16.91 -1.32
C GLY A 40 -3.06 -15.67 -1.36
N LEU A 41 -4.19 -15.71 -0.66
CA LEU A 41 -5.10 -14.56 -0.58
C LEU A 41 -4.49 -13.40 0.20
N LEU A 42 -3.74 -13.67 1.27
CA LEU A 42 -3.04 -12.63 2.05
C LEU A 42 -1.89 -11.99 1.26
N ALA A 43 -1.16 -12.77 0.45
CA ALA A 43 -0.08 -12.24 -0.39
C ALA A 43 -0.58 -11.24 -1.44
N VAL A 44 -1.84 -11.38 -1.90
CA VAL A 44 -2.48 -10.45 -2.84
C VAL A 44 -2.80 -9.08 -2.20
N LEU A 45 -2.93 -9.00 -0.88
CA LEU A 45 -3.24 -7.74 -0.19
C LEU A 45 -2.01 -6.91 0.21
N ALA A 46 -0.81 -7.51 0.24
CA ALA A 46 0.37 -6.89 0.85
C ALA A 46 1.17 -5.95 -0.09
N GLY A 47 0.70 -5.70 -1.31
CA GLY A 47 1.50 -5.04 -2.36
C GLY A 47 0.92 -3.80 -3.01
N CYS A 48 -0.18 -3.22 -2.49
CA CYS A 48 -0.78 -2.02 -3.11
C CYS A 48 -0.27 -0.74 -2.43
N GLU A 49 0.31 0.17 -3.21
CA GLU A 49 0.66 1.50 -2.69
C GLU A 49 -0.59 2.36 -2.45
N ASN A 50 -0.69 2.97 -1.27
CA ASN A 50 -1.67 4.02 -0.98
C ASN A 50 -1.02 5.05 -0.04
N SER A 51 -0.32 6.02 -0.63
CA SER A 51 0.48 7.01 0.11
C SER A 51 -0.08 8.43 -0.06
N ALA A 52 0.06 9.23 0.98
CA ALA A 52 -0.23 10.65 0.98
C ALA A 52 0.90 11.39 1.71
N THR A 53 1.76 12.06 0.95
CA THR A 53 2.95 12.74 1.46
C THR A 53 2.77 14.23 1.33
N ALA A 54 2.97 14.97 2.42
CA ALA A 54 2.71 16.41 2.47
C ALA A 54 3.99 17.25 2.50
N TYR A 55 4.03 18.29 1.69
CA TYR A 55 4.85 19.47 1.88
C TYR A 55 4.01 20.51 2.62
N MET A 56 4.41 20.82 3.86
CA MET A 56 3.76 21.84 4.67
C MET A 56 4.39 23.20 4.35
N ILE A 57 3.60 24.09 3.75
CA ILE A 57 4.05 25.44 3.38
C ILE A 57 4.05 26.33 4.63
N GLU A 58 2.95 26.31 5.37
CA GLU A 58 2.76 27.12 6.57
C GLU A 58 1.81 26.41 7.54
N GLY A 59 2.35 26.04 8.72
CA GLY A 59 1.59 25.32 9.74
C GLY A 59 0.98 24.02 9.21
N ASN A 60 -0.18 23.63 9.76
CA ASN A 60 -0.90 22.41 9.40
C ASN A 60 -2.06 22.62 8.42
N GLN A 61 -2.33 23.86 8.02
CA GLN A 61 -3.50 24.23 7.21
C GLN A 61 -3.14 24.60 5.77
N HIS A 62 -1.86 24.79 5.46
CA HIS A 62 -1.38 25.18 4.15
C HIS A 62 -0.34 24.16 3.64
N ALA A 63 -0.72 23.37 2.63
CA ALA A 63 0.09 22.25 2.17
C ALA A 63 -0.16 21.89 0.69
N LEU A 64 0.86 21.26 0.09
CA LEU A 64 0.75 20.47 -1.13
C LEU A 64 0.92 19.00 -0.75
N ILE A 65 -0.01 18.13 -1.15
CA ILE A 65 0.04 16.72 -0.77
C ILE A 65 0.07 15.87 -2.04
N LEU A 66 1.16 15.11 -2.23
CA LEU A 66 1.23 14.11 -3.28
C LEU A 66 0.52 12.84 -2.80
N VAL A 67 -0.50 12.44 -3.53
CA VAL A 67 -1.26 11.21 -3.31
C VAL A 67 -0.92 10.22 -4.42
N ARG A 68 -0.54 9.00 -4.05
CA ARG A 68 -0.23 7.91 -4.98
C ARG A 68 -1.05 6.68 -4.58
N GLU A 69 -1.87 6.19 -5.51
CA GLU A 69 -2.80 5.08 -5.30
C GLU A 69 -2.59 4.02 -6.39
N GLN A 70 -2.19 2.82 -5.99
CA GLN A 70 -2.17 1.64 -6.86
C GLN A 70 -3.51 0.92 -6.72
N LYS A 71 -4.24 0.74 -7.82
CA LYS A 71 -5.57 0.12 -7.76
C LYS A 71 -5.45 -1.39 -7.53
N PHE A 72 -4.52 -2.03 -8.21
CA PHE A 72 -4.22 -3.46 -8.05
C PHE A 72 -2.72 -3.71 -8.01
N PHE A 73 -2.28 -4.75 -7.29
CA PHE A 73 -0.85 -5.07 -7.14
C PHE A 73 -0.14 -5.43 -8.46
N TRP A 74 -0.90 -5.79 -9.50
CA TRP A 74 -0.39 -6.10 -10.85
C TRP A 74 -0.40 -4.90 -11.79
N ASP A 75 -0.89 -3.73 -11.35
CA ASP A 75 -0.83 -2.50 -12.14
C ASP A 75 0.62 -2.00 -12.15
N ASP A 76 1.13 -1.67 -13.33
CA ASP A 76 2.44 -1.07 -13.56
C ASP A 76 2.42 0.47 -13.43
N GLU A 77 1.24 1.06 -13.46
CA GLU A 77 0.99 2.48 -13.24
C GLU A 77 0.20 2.75 -11.95
N LEU A 78 0.55 3.84 -11.28
CA LEU A 78 -0.17 4.38 -10.13
C LEU A 78 -0.97 5.60 -10.52
N ARG A 79 -2.17 5.70 -9.95
CA ARG A 79 -2.96 6.93 -10.00
C ARG A 79 -2.28 7.95 -9.11
N GLN A 80 -1.96 9.10 -9.67
CA GLN A 80 -1.42 10.22 -8.91
C GLN A 80 -2.44 11.35 -8.83
N ALA A 81 -2.42 12.04 -7.71
CA ALA A 81 -3.11 13.29 -7.52
C ALA A 81 -2.27 14.20 -6.63
N VAL A 82 -2.50 15.51 -6.76
CA VAL A 82 -1.98 16.50 -5.82
C VAL A 82 -3.16 17.18 -5.16
N VAL A 83 -3.14 17.26 -3.83
CA VAL A 83 -4.07 18.07 -3.07
C VAL A 83 -3.43 19.42 -2.83
N VAL A 84 -4.06 20.47 -3.35
CA VAL A 84 -3.75 21.86 -2.98
C VAL A 84 -4.64 22.22 -1.78
N SER A 85 -4.05 22.68 -0.69
CA SER A 85 -4.77 22.96 0.56
C SER A 85 -4.29 24.26 1.19
N ARG A 86 -5.24 25.14 1.51
CA ARG A 86 -5.09 26.31 2.37
C ARG A 86 -6.41 26.53 3.09
N LEU A 87 -6.58 25.86 4.22
CA LEU A 87 -7.83 25.87 4.96
C LEU A 87 -8.12 27.26 5.55
N PRO A 88 -9.40 27.66 5.64
CA PRO A 88 -10.59 26.96 5.14
C PRO A 88 -10.91 27.22 3.67
N ALA A 89 -10.21 28.15 3.02
CA ALA A 89 -10.55 28.67 1.69
C ALA A 89 -10.34 27.67 0.55
N CYS A 90 -9.32 26.80 0.66
CA CYS A 90 -8.96 25.84 -0.37
C CYS A 90 -8.69 24.45 0.19
N GLN A 91 -9.31 23.44 -0.41
CA GLN A 91 -8.89 22.04 -0.35
C GLN A 91 -9.37 21.33 -1.60
N LYS A 92 -8.48 21.03 -2.54
CA LYS A 92 -8.84 20.39 -3.80
C LYS A 92 -7.83 19.33 -4.20
N ARG A 93 -8.33 18.10 -4.39
CA ARG A 93 -7.59 16.98 -4.98
C ARG A 93 -7.71 17.06 -6.51
N VAL A 94 -6.58 17.21 -7.19
CA VAL A 94 -6.50 17.26 -8.66
C VAL A 94 -5.69 16.07 -9.14
N ARG A 95 -6.25 15.29 -10.07
CA ARG A 95 -5.52 14.18 -10.70
C ARG A 95 -4.43 14.75 -11.60
N ILE A 96 -3.25 14.17 -11.53
CA ILE A 96 -2.15 14.46 -12.45
C ILE A 96 -1.86 13.21 -13.30
N HIS A 97 -0.85 13.27 -14.16
CA HIS A 97 -0.46 12.11 -14.94
C HIS A 97 -0.14 10.90 -14.04
N PRO A 98 -0.45 9.67 -14.47
CA PRO A 98 -0.05 8.47 -13.76
C PRO A 98 1.46 8.41 -13.55
N GLY A 99 1.88 7.73 -12.47
CA GLY A 99 3.27 7.50 -12.14
C GLY A 99 3.63 6.02 -12.21
N SER A 100 4.92 5.71 -12.10
CA SER A 100 5.36 4.32 -11.95
C SER A 100 5.17 3.80 -10.51
N THR A 101 5.24 2.48 -10.38
CA THR A 101 5.31 1.76 -9.08
C THR A 101 6.52 2.17 -8.25
N THR A 102 7.62 2.56 -8.90
CA THR A 102 8.73 3.25 -8.23
C THR A 102 8.44 4.74 -8.14
N LEU A 103 8.66 5.34 -6.97
CA LEU A 103 8.49 6.78 -6.78
C LEU A 103 9.52 7.55 -7.63
N VAL A 104 9.05 8.20 -8.68
CA VAL A 104 9.83 9.20 -9.42
C VAL A 104 9.82 10.49 -8.62
N GLU A 105 11.01 10.98 -8.26
CA GLU A 105 11.19 12.22 -7.51
C GLU A 105 10.37 13.35 -8.14
N MET A 106 9.57 14.03 -7.32
CA MET A 106 8.84 15.23 -7.71
C MET A 106 9.41 16.43 -6.96
N LYS A 107 10.12 17.30 -7.68
CA LYS A 107 10.71 18.52 -7.12
C LYS A 107 9.66 19.61 -7.00
N VAL A 108 9.76 20.40 -5.93
CA VAL A 108 8.87 21.54 -5.66
C VAL A 108 9.70 22.81 -5.64
N TYR A 109 9.33 23.75 -6.50
CA TYR A 109 9.98 25.06 -6.63
C TYR A 109 9.03 26.16 -6.22
N ALA A 110 9.56 27.24 -5.66
CA ALA A 110 8.84 28.50 -5.61
C ALA A 110 8.62 29.01 -7.04
N ALA A 111 7.41 29.49 -7.33
CA ALA A 111 7.04 29.99 -8.67
C ALA A 111 6.40 31.38 -8.66
N GLY A 112 6.37 32.04 -7.50
CA GLY A 112 5.73 33.33 -7.28
C GLY A 112 4.89 33.32 -6.01
N ASP A 113 4.20 34.42 -5.73
CA ASP A 113 3.36 34.55 -4.55
C ASP A 113 2.19 33.57 -4.61
N GLY A 114 2.13 32.65 -3.63
CA GLY A 114 1.09 31.63 -3.57
C GLY A 114 1.14 30.59 -4.71
N LEU A 115 2.27 30.49 -5.42
CA LEU A 115 2.47 29.58 -6.55
C LEU A 115 3.67 28.66 -6.34
N TRP A 116 3.47 27.39 -6.67
CA TRP A 116 4.51 26.37 -6.63
C TRP A 116 4.54 25.60 -7.94
N ALA A 117 5.74 25.42 -8.48
CA ALA A 117 5.95 24.56 -9.64
C ALA A 117 6.40 23.17 -9.18
N LEU A 118 5.71 22.15 -9.67
CA LEU A 118 6.00 20.75 -9.37
C LEU A 118 6.59 20.12 -10.63
N HIS A 119 7.74 19.49 -10.51
CA HIS A 119 8.45 18.88 -11.63
C HIS A 119 8.67 17.39 -11.37
N GLN A 120 8.11 16.53 -12.20
CA GLN A 120 8.25 15.08 -12.12
C GLN A 120 8.60 14.49 -13.49
N GLY A 121 9.80 13.93 -13.62
CA GLY A 121 10.28 13.42 -14.91
C GLY A 121 10.42 14.55 -15.94
N ALA A 122 9.57 14.54 -16.97
CA ALA A 122 9.47 15.58 -17.99
C ALA A 122 8.19 16.44 -17.87
N ARG A 123 7.45 16.30 -16.76
CA ARG A 123 6.16 16.94 -16.55
C ARG A 123 6.27 18.06 -15.54
N TRP A 124 5.71 19.20 -15.90
CA TRP A 124 5.57 20.36 -15.04
C TRP A 124 4.10 20.60 -14.71
N TYR A 125 3.86 20.95 -13.46
CA TYR A 125 2.57 21.40 -12.97
C TYR A 125 2.73 22.72 -12.23
N LEU A 126 1.71 23.56 -12.29
CA LEU A 126 1.64 24.78 -11.50
C LEU A 126 0.49 24.66 -10.50
N ALA A 127 0.81 24.76 -9.22
CA ALA A 127 -0.14 24.73 -8.12
C ALA A 127 -0.29 26.14 -7.52
N GLY A 128 -1.54 26.56 -7.36
CA GLY A 128 -1.92 27.78 -6.66
C GLY A 128 -2.94 27.48 -5.57
N THR A 129 -2.65 27.90 -4.34
CA THR A 129 -3.55 27.66 -3.19
C THR A 129 -4.58 28.77 -3.01
N GLU A 130 -4.36 29.95 -3.58
CA GLU A 130 -5.31 31.08 -3.58
C GLU A 130 -6.51 30.78 -4.49
N GLU A 131 -6.27 30.44 -5.76
CA GLU A 131 -7.32 30.05 -6.73
C GLU A 131 -7.71 28.57 -6.60
N CYS A 132 -7.13 27.86 -5.64
CA CYS A 132 -7.34 26.44 -5.38
C CYS A 132 -7.25 25.58 -6.66
N ARG A 133 -6.14 25.73 -7.39
CA ARG A 133 -5.96 25.17 -8.73
C ARG A 133 -4.62 24.44 -8.83
N LEU A 134 -4.66 23.37 -9.62
CA LEU A 134 -3.47 22.75 -10.17
C LEU A 134 -3.72 22.45 -11.65
N GLN A 135 -2.73 22.69 -12.48
CA GLN A 135 -2.79 22.48 -13.92
C GLN A 135 -1.44 22.01 -14.46
N ASP A 136 -1.47 21.30 -15.59
CA ASP A 136 -0.28 21.11 -16.40
C ASP A 136 0.27 22.48 -16.79
N TRP A 137 1.59 22.59 -16.79
CA TRP A 137 2.26 23.83 -17.12
C TRP A 137 3.35 23.57 -18.14
N ASP A 138 3.25 24.24 -19.29
CA ASP A 138 4.33 24.26 -20.27
C ASP A 138 5.39 25.26 -19.79
N ASN A 139 6.37 24.76 -19.03
CA ASN A 139 7.42 25.57 -18.45
C ASN A 139 8.41 26.05 -19.54
N PRO A 140 8.44 27.35 -19.89
CA PRO A 140 9.22 27.82 -21.01
C PRO A 140 10.73 27.59 -20.80
N GLY A 141 11.31 26.75 -21.65
CA GLY A 141 12.73 26.44 -21.64
C GLY A 141 13.17 25.48 -20.53
N ASP A 142 12.23 24.78 -19.88
CA ASP A 142 12.51 23.73 -18.88
C ASP A 142 13.41 24.20 -17.71
N ARG A 143 13.36 25.50 -17.40
CA ARG A 143 14.16 26.10 -16.33
C ARG A 143 13.32 26.24 -15.05
N PRO A 144 13.87 25.92 -13.87
CA PRO A 144 13.18 26.16 -12.62
C PRO A 144 12.74 27.63 -12.49
N PRO A 145 11.45 27.92 -12.16
CA PRO A 145 10.97 29.29 -12.03
C PRO A 145 11.49 30.03 -10.79
N GLY A 146 12.10 29.30 -9.86
CA GLY A 146 12.61 29.85 -8.61
C GLY A 146 13.40 28.84 -7.80
N VAL A 147 13.54 29.12 -6.51
CA VAL A 147 14.33 28.30 -5.58
C VAL A 147 13.71 26.92 -5.39
N LEU A 148 14.54 25.88 -5.35
CA LEU A 148 14.12 24.54 -4.97
C LEU A 148 13.79 24.52 -3.47
N LEU A 149 12.57 24.14 -3.14
CA LEU A 149 12.10 24.05 -1.75
C LEU A 149 12.31 22.65 -1.18
N GLY A 150 12.25 21.64 -2.05
CA GLY A 150 12.45 20.25 -1.70
C GLY A 150 11.86 19.32 -2.74
N SER A 151 11.67 18.06 -2.36
CA SER A 151 11.19 17.02 -3.25
C SER A 151 10.34 15.99 -2.51
N PHE A 152 9.26 15.53 -3.14
CA PHE A 152 8.67 14.25 -2.78
C PHE A 152 9.58 13.14 -3.29
N ALA A 153 10.14 12.35 -2.38
CA ALA A 153 11.15 11.33 -2.66
C ALA A 153 10.96 10.13 -1.72
N LEU A 154 11.66 9.02 -1.99
CA LEU A 154 11.81 7.97 -0.98
C LEU A 154 12.85 8.40 0.06
N LYS A 155 12.48 8.32 1.32
CA LYS A 155 13.37 8.47 2.46
C LYS A 155 13.24 7.25 3.34
N ASP A 156 14.34 6.52 3.53
CA ASP A 156 14.35 5.28 4.32
C ASP A 156 13.34 4.23 3.84
N GLY A 157 13.07 4.19 2.52
CA GLY A 157 12.12 3.28 1.89
C GLY A 157 10.67 3.77 1.83
N GLU A 158 10.36 4.92 2.44
CA GLU A 158 9.00 5.46 2.53
C GLU A 158 8.84 6.78 1.77
N PRO A 159 7.69 7.05 1.12
CA PRO A 159 7.40 8.35 0.50
C PRO A 159 7.39 9.50 1.52
N ALA A 160 8.32 10.45 1.36
CA ALA A 160 8.47 11.61 2.24
C ALA A 160 8.74 12.89 1.45
N PHE A 161 8.40 14.04 2.04
CA PHE A 161 8.89 15.32 1.54
C PHE A 161 10.27 15.58 2.17
N VAL A 162 11.28 15.72 1.32
CA VAL A 162 12.65 15.99 1.69
C VAL A 162 12.95 17.46 1.39
N PRO A 163 13.18 18.31 2.40
CA PRO A 163 13.53 19.71 2.18
C PRO A 163 14.82 19.84 1.38
N ALA A 164 14.91 20.86 0.53
CA ALA A 164 16.15 21.19 -0.14
C ALA A 164 17.23 21.58 0.90
N PRO A 165 18.51 21.29 0.63
CA PRO A 165 19.59 21.83 1.45
C PRO A 165 19.50 23.35 1.50
N ALA A 166 19.72 23.94 2.67
CA ALA A 166 19.79 25.39 2.79
C ALA A 166 20.84 25.93 1.82
N ALA A 167 20.45 26.91 0.99
CA ALA A 167 21.39 27.62 0.14
C ALA A 167 22.44 28.27 1.04
N LYS A 168 23.72 28.01 0.74
CA LYS A 168 24.85 28.52 1.50
C LYS A 168 25.27 29.90 0.99
#